data_AF-A0A7X5SBA3-F1
#
_entry.id   AF-A0A7X5SBA3-F1
#
_cell.length_a   1.000
_cell.length_b   1.000
_cell.length_c   1.000
_cell.angle_alpha   90.00
_cell.angle_beta   90.00
_cell.angle_gamma   90.00
#
_symmetry.space_group_name_H-M   'P 1'
#
loop_
_entity.id
_entity.type
_entity.pdbx_description
1 polymer ?
#
loop_
_entity_poly.entity_id
_entity_poly.type
_entity_poly.pdbx_seq_one_letter_code
_entity_poly.pdbx_strand_id
1 'polypeptide(L)'
;INNSRGTVVDLDALAVALRDGHLAGAAIDIFPVEPTSNAERFVSPLQGLPNVILTPHVGGSTEEAQDRIGAEVARKLVDYVQTGSTLGAVNFPQVQLPPRLSGARFLHVHRNVPGVLGQINAIFSGRSLNIDAQYLQTDGEFGYVVVDASVPPGEADTVLRALRAIDGTVRTRHLRPAA
;
A
#
# COMPACT_ATOMS: atom_id res chain seq x y z
N ILE A 1 -8.02 29.18 0.45
CA ILE A 1 -7.94 28.15 -0.62
C ILE A 1 -7.85 26.80 0.07
N ASN A 2 -8.63 25.80 -0.32
CA ASN A 2 -8.51 24.42 0.19
C ASN A 2 -8.64 23.40 -0.94
N ASN A 3 -7.50 22.76 -1.26
CA ASN A 3 -7.39 21.67 -2.24
C ASN A 3 -6.73 20.44 -1.59
N SER A 4 -7.03 20.19 -0.30
CA SER A 4 -6.32 19.19 0.51
C SER A 4 -7.24 18.10 1.08
N ARG A 5 -8.04 18.42 2.10
CA ARG A 5 -8.96 17.49 2.78
C ARG A 5 -10.33 18.16 2.97
N GLY A 6 -11.41 17.40 2.79
CA GLY A 6 -12.78 17.91 2.86
C GLY A 6 -13.18 18.44 4.24
N THR A 7 -12.54 17.98 5.31
CA THR A 7 -12.96 18.25 6.70
C THR A 7 -12.16 19.35 7.41
N VAL A 8 -11.21 20.00 6.73
CA VAL A 8 -10.29 20.97 7.39
C VAL A 8 -10.84 22.40 7.46
N VAL A 9 -11.95 22.68 6.77
CA VAL A 9 -12.62 23.99 6.75
C VAL A 9 -14.08 23.82 7.15
N ASP A 10 -14.53 24.65 8.09
CA ASP A 10 -15.95 24.84 8.35
C ASP A 10 -16.55 25.69 7.21
N LEU A 11 -17.35 25.06 6.34
CA LEU A 11 -17.90 25.69 5.15
C LEU A 11 -19.03 26.69 5.47
N ASP A 12 -19.75 26.49 6.58
CA ASP A 12 -20.81 27.41 6.99
C ASP A 12 -20.19 28.69 7.54
N ALA A 13 -19.18 28.59 8.40
CA ALA A 13 -18.42 29.73 8.88
C ALA A 13 -17.72 30.48 7.74
N LEU A 14 -17.16 29.75 6.76
CA LEU A 14 -16.57 30.36 5.57
C LEU A 14 -17.61 31.14 4.76
N ALA A 15 -18.81 30.58 4.57
CA ALA A 15 -19.88 31.26 3.85
C ALA A 15 -20.32 32.57 4.53
N VAL A 16 -20.40 32.58 5.87
CA VAL A 16 -20.68 33.80 6.65
C VAL A 16 -19.57 34.84 6.45
N ALA A 17 -18.31 34.47 6.64
CA ALA A 17 -17.19 35.38 6.51
C ALA A 17 -17.05 35.99 5.10
N LEU A 18 -17.46 35.25 4.06
CA LEU A 18 -17.49 35.76 2.68
C LEU A 18 -18.65 36.72 2.44
N ARG A 19 -19.86 36.42 2.96
CA ARG A 19 -21.04 37.29 2.81
C ARG A 19 -20.87 38.62 3.54
N ASP A 20 -20.24 38.60 4.71
CA ASP A 20 -20.01 39.79 5.54
C ASP A 20 -18.79 40.59 5.08
N GLY A 21 -18.11 40.16 4.01
CA GLY A 21 -16.96 40.85 3.42
C GLY A 21 -15.68 40.78 4.26
N HIS A 22 -15.64 39.94 5.30
CA HIS A 22 -14.42 39.70 6.08
C HIS A 22 -13.34 39.02 5.22
N LEU A 23 -13.75 38.08 4.37
CA LEU A 23 -12.89 37.43 3.38
C LEU A 23 -13.25 37.93 1.97
N ALA A 24 -12.22 38.32 1.22
CA ALA A 24 -12.40 38.83 -0.14
C ALA A 24 -12.76 37.74 -1.17
N GLY A 25 -12.51 36.46 -0.87
CA GLY A 25 -12.84 35.34 -1.75
C GLY A 25 -12.30 34.00 -1.26
N ALA A 26 -12.67 32.93 -1.95
CA ALA A 26 -12.20 31.57 -1.65
C ALA A 26 -12.08 30.71 -2.92
N ALA A 27 -11.29 29.65 -2.84
CA ALA A 27 -11.28 28.57 -3.82
C ALA A 27 -11.29 27.24 -3.06
N ILE A 28 -12.27 26.38 -3.33
CA ILE A 28 -12.49 25.12 -2.61
C ILE A 28 -12.69 24.01 -3.66
N ASP A 29 -11.83 23.01 -3.61
CA ASP A 29 -11.87 21.84 -4.50
C ASP A 29 -12.48 20.60 -3.81
N ILE A 30 -12.45 20.56 -2.48
CA ILE A 30 -12.79 19.35 -1.71
C ILE A 30 -13.80 19.69 -0.60
N PHE A 31 -14.74 18.77 -0.34
CA PHE A 31 -15.90 19.03 0.51
C PHE A 31 -16.12 17.88 1.53
N PRO A 32 -16.78 18.14 2.68
CA PRO A 32 -17.08 17.08 3.66
C PRO A 32 -17.97 15.96 3.10
N VAL A 33 -18.90 16.32 2.23
CA VAL A 33 -19.80 15.40 1.52
C VAL A 33 -19.68 15.69 0.04
N GLU A 34 -19.26 14.69 -0.72
CA GLU A 34 -19.08 14.77 -2.17
C GLU A 34 -20.06 13.82 -2.87
N PRO A 35 -20.57 14.21 -4.05
CA PRO A 35 -21.37 13.31 -4.88
C PRO A 35 -20.60 12.02 -5.18
N THR A 36 -21.27 10.87 -5.18
CA THR A 36 -20.61 9.59 -5.52
C THR A 36 -20.36 9.45 -7.02
N SER A 37 -21.05 10.26 -7.83
CA SER A 37 -20.90 10.32 -9.28
C SER A 37 -21.29 11.69 -9.85
N ASN A 38 -20.91 11.93 -11.10
CA ASN A 38 -21.25 13.16 -11.82
C ASN A 38 -22.75 13.34 -12.09
N ALA A 39 -23.57 12.29 -11.89
CA ALA A 39 -25.02 12.34 -12.06
C ALA A 39 -25.75 12.84 -10.81
N GLU A 40 -25.08 12.88 -9.66
CA GLU A 40 -25.66 13.33 -8.40
C GLU A 40 -25.50 14.84 -8.23
N ARG A 41 -26.53 15.46 -7.62
CA ARG A 41 -26.52 16.90 -7.39
C ARG A 41 -25.55 17.26 -6.27
N PHE A 42 -24.61 18.14 -6.58
CA PHE A 42 -23.76 18.79 -5.59
C PHE A 42 -24.49 19.94 -4.87
N VAL A 43 -24.36 20.01 -3.55
CA VAL A 43 -24.93 21.05 -2.69
C VAL A 43 -23.86 21.56 -1.73
N SER A 44 -23.70 22.88 -1.63
CA SER A 44 -22.76 23.51 -0.70
C SER A 44 -23.24 24.91 -0.29
N PRO A 45 -23.01 25.35 0.96
CA PRO A 45 -23.37 26.69 1.42
C PRO A 45 -22.63 27.82 0.67
N LEU A 46 -21.57 27.48 -0.07
CA LEU A 46 -20.77 28.40 -0.87
C LEU A 46 -21.33 28.64 -2.29
N GLN A 47 -22.33 27.87 -2.71
CA GLN A 47 -22.97 28.04 -4.02
C GLN A 47 -23.65 29.43 -4.11
N GLY A 48 -23.47 30.11 -5.24
CA GLY A 48 -24.04 31.44 -5.49
C GLY A 48 -23.19 32.61 -4.98
N LEU A 49 -22.10 32.37 -4.27
CA LEU A 49 -21.16 33.43 -3.87
C LEU A 49 -20.26 33.80 -5.07
N PRO A 50 -20.27 35.06 -5.54
CA PRO A 50 -19.62 35.45 -6.81
C PRO A 50 -18.09 35.48 -6.74
N ASN A 51 -17.52 35.55 -5.54
CA ASN A 51 -16.08 35.59 -5.26
C ASN A 51 -15.52 34.22 -4.80
N VAL A 52 -16.22 33.13 -5.14
CA VAL A 52 -15.82 31.78 -4.77
C VAL A 52 -15.65 30.90 -6.01
N ILE A 53 -14.49 30.25 -6.12
CA ILE A 53 -14.22 29.20 -7.11
C ILE A 53 -14.53 27.85 -6.46
N LEU A 54 -15.42 27.09 -7.06
CA LEU A 54 -15.74 25.71 -6.67
C LEU A 54 -15.30 24.78 -7.80
N THR A 55 -14.44 23.82 -7.48
CA THR A 55 -14.00 22.79 -8.42
C THR A 55 -14.35 21.40 -7.87
N PRO A 56 -14.71 20.42 -8.73
CA PRO A 56 -15.27 19.15 -8.28
C PRO A 56 -14.19 18.10 -7.96
N HIS A 57 -13.34 18.37 -6.96
CA HIS A 57 -12.25 17.48 -6.52
C HIS A 57 -11.32 17.05 -7.67
N VAL A 58 -10.84 18.05 -8.42
CA VAL A 58 -10.01 17.85 -9.61
C VAL A 58 -8.58 18.35 -9.43
N GLY A 59 -8.17 18.71 -8.21
CA GLY A 59 -6.82 19.20 -7.93
C GLY A 59 -5.69 18.25 -8.37
N GLY A 60 -5.95 16.94 -8.41
CA GLY A 60 -5.04 15.92 -8.93
C GLY A 60 -5.43 15.33 -10.30
N SER A 61 -6.51 15.81 -10.92
CA SER A 61 -7.10 15.20 -12.12
C SER A 61 -6.50 15.77 -13.41
N THR A 62 -5.22 15.49 -13.66
CA THR A 62 -4.52 15.84 -14.91
C THR A 62 -3.96 14.60 -15.61
N GLU A 63 -3.71 14.70 -16.92
CA GLU A 63 -3.12 13.60 -17.70
C GLU A 63 -1.73 13.22 -17.17
N GLU A 64 -0.90 14.20 -16.81
CA GLU A 64 0.43 13.95 -16.26
C GLU A 64 0.36 13.30 -14.88
N ALA A 65 -0.67 13.59 -14.09
CA ALA A 65 -0.91 12.92 -12.82
C ALA A 65 -1.31 11.45 -13.04
N GLN A 66 -2.18 11.17 -14.01
CA GLN A 66 -2.56 9.81 -14.39
C GLN A 66 -1.35 9.00 -14.89
N ASP A 67 -0.48 9.59 -15.70
CA ASP A 67 0.76 8.95 -16.17
C ASP A 67 1.68 8.58 -14.99
N ARG A 68 1.88 9.49 -14.04
CA ARG A 68 2.67 9.23 -12.83
C ARG A 68 2.05 8.15 -11.96
N ILE A 69 0.72 8.18 -11.76
CA ILE A 69 0.00 7.15 -11.00
C ILE A 69 0.17 5.79 -11.67
N GLY A 70 -0.02 5.72 -12.99
CA GLY A 70 0.17 4.51 -13.77
C GLY A 70 1.56 3.91 -13.57
N ALA A 71 2.61 4.73 -13.74
CA ALA A 71 3.99 4.30 -13.53
C ALA A 71 4.28 3.89 -12.07
N GLU A 72 3.80 4.64 -11.08
CA GLU A 72 4.03 4.36 -9.66
C GLU A 72 3.38 3.05 -9.23
N VAL A 73 2.11 2.85 -9.56
CA VAL A 73 1.36 1.64 -9.18
C VAL A 73 1.90 0.42 -9.92
N ALA A 74 2.19 0.54 -11.23
CA ALA A 74 2.79 -0.53 -12.00
C ALA A 74 4.14 -0.95 -11.39
N ARG A 75 4.99 0.01 -11.01
CA ARG A 75 6.27 -0.28 -10.35
C ARG A 75 6.06 -1.00 -9.01
N LYS A 76 5.12 -0.60 -8.16
CA LYS A 76 4.82 -1.31 -6.90
C LYS A 76 4.39 -2.77 -7.15
N LEU A 77 3.59 -3.02 -8.19
CA LEU A 77 3.19 -4.37 -8.57
C LEU A 77 4.39 -5.20 -9.08
N VAL A 78 5.25 -4.62 -9.92
CA VAL A 78 6.47 -5.25 -10.40
C VAL A 78 7.40 -5.58 -9.23
N ASP A 79 7.64 -4.62 -8.33
CA ASP A 79 8.49 -4.78 -7.15
C ASP A 79 7.98 -5.92 -6.26
N TYR A 80 6.67 -6.00 -6.01
CA TYR A 80 6.07 -7.12 -5.28
C TYR A 80 6.24 -8.46 -6.01
N VAL A 81 6.00 -8.50 -7.33
CA VAL A 81 6.07 -9.73 -8.11
C VAL A 81 7.51 -10.27 -8.22
N GLN A 82 8.49 -9.38 -8.33
CA GLN A 82 9.90 -9.73 -8.54
C GLN A 82 10.69 -9.90 -7.25
N THR A 83 10.41 -9.08 -6.23
CA THR A 83 11.21 -9.03 -5.00
C THR A 83 10.42 -9.33 -3.73
N GLY A 84 9.09 -9.36 -3.80
CA GLY A 84 8.21 -9.50 -2.64
C GLY A 84 8.08 -8.23 -1.81
N SER A 85 8.58 -7.09 -2.30
CA SER A 85 8.43 -5.81 -1.62
C SER A 85 6.96 -5.44 -1.47
N THR A 86 6.59 -5.01 -0.27
CA THR A 86 5.23 -4.56 0.09
C THR A 86 5.24 -3.11 0.56
N LEU A 87 6.35 -2.40 0.34
CA LEU A 87 6.48 -0.99 0.67
C LEU A 87 5.46 -0.16 -0.10
N GLY A 88 4.69 0.65 0.63
CA GLY A 88 3.60 1.46 0.09
C GLY A 88 2.27 0.71 -0.05
N ALA A 89 2.16 -0.55 0.37
CA ALA A 89 0.87 -1.22 0.49
C ALA A 89 0.03 -0.53 1.58
N VAL A 90 -1.29 -0.42 1.39
CA VAL A 90 -2.16 0.32 2.33
C VAL A 90 -2.86 -0.58 3.35
N ASN A 91 -2.69 -1.90 3.22
CA ASN A 91 -3.42 -2.91 3.97
C ASN A 91 -2.56 -4.16 4.29
N PHE A 92 -1.24 -4.00 4.33
CA PHE A 92 -0.33 -5.13 4.48
C PHE A 92 0.96 -4.72 5.21
N PRO A 93 1.62 -5.65 5.95
CA PRO A 93 2.92 -5.37 6.56
C PRO A 93 3.95 -4.87 5.55
N GLN A 94 4.76 -3.88 5.94
CA GLN A 94 5.65 -3.12 5.04
C GLN A 94 7.06 -3.73 4.97
N VAL A 95 7.25 -4.76 4.16
CA VAL A 95 8.55 -5.42 4.03
C VAL A 95 9.26 -5.02 2.75
N GLN A 96 10.53 -4.62 2.87
CA GLN A 96 11.45 -4.47 1.75
C GLN A 96 12.81 -5.10 2.10
N LEU A 97 13.17 -6.16 1.40
CA LEU A 97 14.47 -6.83 1.54
C LEU A 97 15.27 -6.63 0.24
N PRO A 98 16.48 -6.03 0.28
CA PRO A 98 17.31 -5.85 -0.90
C PRO A 98 17.48 -7.16 -1.68
N PRO A 99 17.30 -7.17 -3.02
CA PRO A 99 17.43 -8.38 -3.82
C PRO A 99 18.88 -8.88 -3.82
N ARG A 100 19.04 -10.20 -4.00
CA ARG A 100 20.36 -10.85 -4.14
C ARG A 100 20.47 -11.53 -5.50
N LEU A 101 21.72 -11.62 -6.00
CA LEU A 101 22.04 -12.21 -7.30
C LEU A 101 22.06 -13.74 -7.28
N SER A 102 22.12 -14.36 -6.10
CA SER A 102 22.21 -15.81 -5.93
C SER A 102 21.37 -16.29 -4.75
N GLY A 103 21.04 -17.58 -4.77
CA GLY A 103 20.16 -18.22 -3.79
C GLY A 103 18.69 -18.20 -4.22
N ALA A 104 17.82 -18.43 -3.25
CA ALA A 104 16.37 -18.52 -3.43
C ALA A 104 15.65 -17.59 -2.46
N ARG A 105 14.63 -16.86 -2.97
CA ARG A 105 13.81 -15.95 -2.16
C ARG A 105 12.42 -16.55 -1.91
N PHE A 106 12.04 -16.64 -0.66
CA PHE A 106 10.74 -17.13 -0.21
C PHE A 106 9.93 -16.02 0.43
N LEU A 107 8.65 -15.95 0.08
CA LEU A 107 7.66 -15.06 0.65
C LEU A 107 6.71 -15.91 1.48
N HIS A 108 6.41 -15.49 2.71
CA HIS A 108 5.55 -16.24 3.62
C HIS A 108 4.58 -15.33 4.37
N VAL A 109 3.31 -15.41 3.98
CA VAL A 109 2.18 -14.77 4.67
C VAL A 109 1.56 -15.78 5.63
N HIS A 110 1.35 -15.38 6.88
CA HIS A 110 0.84 -16.23 7.94
C HIS A 110 -0.05 -15.44 8.90
N ARG A 111 -0.87 -16.15 9.67
CA ARG A 111 -1.53 -15.58 10.84
C ARG A 111 -0.47 -15.23 11.89
N ASN A 112 -0.66 -14.11 12.57
CA ASN A 112 0.25 -13.63 13.61
C ASN A 112 0.07 -14.42 14.92
N VAL A 113 0.54 -15.67 14.92
CA VAL A 113 0.49 -16.57 16.08
C VAL A 113 1.90 -16.93 16.56
N PRO A 114 2.11 -17.12 17.88
CA PRO A 114 3.43 -17.43 18.41
C PRO A 114 4.07 -18.67 17.78
N GLY A 115 5.39 -18.63 17.57
CA GLY A 115 6.18 -19.76 17.11
C GLY A 115 6.29 -19.94 15.60
N VAL A 116 5.50 -19.25 14.78
CA VAL A 116 5.55 -19.39 13.30
C VAL A 116 6.94 -19.07 12.75
N LEU A 117 7.59 -17.99 13.19
CA LEU A 117 8.95 -17.67 12.75
C LEU A 117 9.96 -18.76 13.12
N GLY A 118 9.82 -19.37 14.30
CA GLY A 118 10.64 -20.50 14.72
C GLY A 118 10.43 -21.73 13.83
N GLN A 119 9.18 -22.03 13.47
CA GLN A 119 8.85 -23.12 12.54
C GLN A 119 9.42 -22.86 11.13
N ILE A 120 9.32 -21.62 10.64
CA ILE A 120 9.92 -21.21 9.36
C ILE A 120 11.44 -21.46 9.40
N ASN A 121 12.13 -20.96 10.44
CA ASN A 121 13.58 -21.11 10.55
C ASN A 121 14.00 -22.58 10.71
N ALA A 122 13.22 -23.39 11.42
CA ALA A 122 13.44 -24.83 11.58
C ALA A 122 13.41 -25.61 10.26
N ILE A 123 12.60 -25.18 9.28
CA ILE A 123 12.56 -25.81 7.95
C ILE A 123 13.90 -25.68 7.22
N PHE A 124 14.52 -24.50 7.30
CA PHE A 124 15.83 -24.24 6.69
C PHE A 124 16.94 -24.95 7.48
N SER A 125 16.96 -24.80 8.81
CA SER A 125 18.01 -25.41 9.65
C SER A 125 17.97 -26.94 9.63
N GLY A 126 16.79 -27.56 9.60
CA GLY A 126 16.64 -29.02 9.50
C GLY A 126 17.09 -29.61 8.17
N ARG A 127 17.36 -28.77 7.17
CA ARG A 127 17.93 -29.15 5.87
C ARG A 127 19.37 -28.67 5.68
N SER A 128 19.98 -28.14 6.75
CA SER A 128 21.31 -27.52 6.70
C SER A 128 21.42 -26.39 5.67
N LEU A 129 20.32 -25.66 5.43
CA LEU A 129 20.27 -24.52 4.51
C LEU A 129 20.55 -23.22 5.27
N ASN A 130 21.43 -22.36 4.73
CA ASN A 130 21.71 -21.06 5.31
C ASN A 130 20.62 -20.04 4.94
N ILE A 131 20.12 -19.29 5.93
CA ILE A 131 19.33 -18.08 5.69
C ILE A 131 20.32 -16.91 5.60
N ASP A 132 20.40 -16.29 4.43
CA ASP A 132 21.34 -15.21 4.16
C ASP A 132 20.80 -13.85 4.62
N ALA A 133 19.49 -13.66 4.49
CA ALA A 133 18.80 -12.46 4.95
C ALA A 133 17.32 -12.75 5.18
N GLN A 134 16.72 -12.06 6.14
CA GLN A 134 15.31 -12.22 6.46
C GLN A 134 14.75 -10.89 6.97
N TYR A 135 13.53 -10.55 6.56
CA TYR A 135 12.79 -9.42 7.10
C TYR A 135 11.36 -9.85 7.35
N LEU A 136 10.94 -9.77 8.61
CA LEU A 136 9.56 -10.01 9.06
C LEU A 136 8.94 -8.68 9.51
N GLN A 137 7.70 -8.43 9.10
CA GLN A 137 6.83 -7.47 9.75
C GLN A 137 5.47 -8.11 10.03
N THR A 138 4.81 -7.65 11.08
CA THR A 138 3.43 -8.03 11.43
C THR A 138 2.55 -6.80 11.48
N ASP A 139 1.28 -6.97 11.15
CA ASP A 139 0.24 -5.95 11.27
C ASP A 139 -1.10 -6.64 11.55
N GLY A 140 -1.71 -6.29 12.69
CA GLY A 140 -2.91 -6.94 13.20
C GLY A 140 -2.81 -8.47 13.22
N GLU A 141 -3.67 -9.11 12.43
CA GLU A 141 -3.84 -10.56 12.37
C GLU A 141 -2.79 -11.28 11.50
N PHE A 142 -1.97 -10.56 10.73
CA PHE A 142 -1.06 -11.15 9.75
C PHE A 142 0.40 -10.83 9.99
N GLY A 143 1.25 -11.80 9.68
CA GLY A 143 2.68 -11.64 9.53
C GLY A 143 3.11 -11.88 8.08
N TYR A 144 4.09 -11.12 7.63
CA TYR A 144 4.72 -11.30 6.32
C TYR A 144 6.24 -11.31 6.48
N VAL A 145 6.86 -12.40 6.04
CA VAL A 145 8.32 -12.53 6.03
C VAL A 145 8.83 -12.82 4.63
N VAL A 146 9.90 -12.12 4.27
CA VAL A 146 10.72 -12.39 3.10
C VAL A 146 12.03 -13.03 3.58
N VAL A 147 12.39 -14.17 3.01
CA VAL A 147 13.57 -14.97 3.38
C VAL A 147 14.42 -15.20 2.15
N ASP A 148 15.67 -14.77 2.18
CA ASP A 148 16.70 -15.20 1.24
C ASP A 148 17.52 -16.32 1.87
N ALA A 149 17.66 -17.41 1.13
CA ALA A 149 18.41 -18.57 1.58
C ALA A 149 19.28 -19.16 0.46
N SER A 150 20.40 -19.75 0.85
CA SER A 150 21.31 -20.47 -0.04
C SER A 150 20.76 -21.89 -0.26
N VAL A 151 19.91 -22.03 -1.27
CA VAL A 151 19.21 -23.28 -1.60
C VAL A 151 19.80 -23.92 -2.86
N PRO A 152 20.19 -25.21 -2.83
CA PRO A 152 20.66 -25.93 -4.01
C PRO A 152 19.61 -25.96 -5.15
N PRO A 153 20.05 -26.00 -6.42
CA PRO A 153 19.13 -26.18 -7.55
C PRO A 153 18.22 -27.40 -7.35
N GLY A 154 16.91 -27.21 -7.53
CA GLY A 154 15.91 -28.27 -7.40
C GLY A 154 15.31 -28.45 -6.00
N GLU A 155 15.86 -27.82 -4.95
CA GLU A 155 15.32 -27.96 -3.59
C GLU A 155 14.27 -26.91 -3.20
N ALA A 156 14.17 -25.80 -3.94
CA ALA A 156 13.28 -24.69 -3.62
C ALA A 156 11.81 -25.11 -3.50
N ASP A 157 11.32 -26.01 -4.37
CA ASP A 157 9.94 -26.50 -4.31
C ASP A 157 9.67 -27.35 -3.06
N THR A 158 10.68 -28.09 -2.58
CA THR A 158 10.58 -28.87 -1.35
C THR A 158 10.52 -27.98 -0.12
N VAL A 159 11.35 -26.93 -0.07
CA VAL A 159 11.29 -25.90 0.98
C VAL A 159 9.93 -25.19 0.93
N LEU A 160 9.47 -24.80 -0.25
CA LEU A 160 8.18 -24.13 -0.43
C LEU A 160 7.00 -24.98 0.04
N ARG A 161 7.01 -26.30 -0.25
CA ARG A 161 5.99 -27.24 0.26
C ARG A 161 6.02 -27.34 1.78
N ALA A 162 7.20 -27.40 2.39
CA ALA A 162 7.32 -27.45 3.85
C ALA A 162 6.78 -26.18 4.50
N LEU A 163 7.10 -25.01 3.94
CA LEU A 163 6.59 -23.71 4.40
C LEU A 163 5.05 -23.64 4.32
N ARG A 164 4.45 -24.19 3.26
CA ARG A 164 2.99 -24.27 3.09
C ARG A 164 2.30 -25.13 4.15
N ALA A 165 3.01 -26.10 4.71
CA ALA A 165 2.45 -27.04 5.69
C ALA A 165 2.48 -26.52 7.13
N ILE A 166 3.11 -25.37 7.40
CA ILE A 166 3.07 -24.72 8.70
C ILE A 166 1.62 -24.33 9.03
N ASP A 167 1.16 -24.68 10.24
CA ASP A 167 -0.15 -24.27 10.72
C ASP A 167 -0.22 -22.74 10.86
N GLY A 168 -1.33 -22.14 10.43
CA GLY A 168 -1.48 -20.69 10.33
C GLY A 168 -0.89 -20.06 9.07
N THR A 169 -0.27 -20.82 8.16
CA THR A 169 0.16 -20.30 6.85
C THR A 169 -1.03 -19.89 5.99
N VAL A 170 -0.96 -18.69 5.43
CA VAL A 170 -1.99 -18.14 4.53
C VAL A 170 -1.56 -18.31 3.08
N ARG A 171 -0.32 -17.93 2.75
CA ARG A 171 0.21 -18.02 1.39
C ARG A 171 1.72 -18.04 1.39
N THR A 172 2.30 -18.82 0.49
CA THR A 172 3.74 -18.82 0.24
C THR A 172 4.06 -18.76 -1.23
N ARG A 173 5.22 -18.18 -1.56
CA ARG A 173 5.74 -18.12 -2.92
C ARG A 173 7.26 -18.19 -2.90
N HIS A 174 7.84 -18.89 -3.87
CA HIS A 174 9.26 -18.78 -4.19
C HIS A 174 9.41 -17.87 -5.41
N LEU A 175 10.30 -16.88 -5.33
CA LEU A 175 10.62 -15.99 -6.44
C LEU A 175 11.83 -16.54 -7.19
N ARG A 176 11.68 -16.71 -8.51
CA ARG A 176 12.80 -17.04 -9.38
C ARG A 176 13.64 -15.78 -9.58
N PRO A 177 14.98 -15.89 -9.65
CA PRO A 177 15.82 -14.78 -10.08
C PRO A 177 15.29 -14.20 -11.40
N ALA A 178 15.33 -12.88 -11.56
CA ALA A 178 15.07 -12.27 -12.85
C ALA A 178 16.13 -12.80 -13.84
N ALA A 179 15.67 -13.31 -14.98
CA ALA A 179 16.52 -13.77 -16.07
C ALA A 179 17.24 -12.59 -16.74
#